data_AF-A0A954XDM7-F1
#
_entry.id   AF-A0A954XDM7-F1
#
_cell.length_a   1.000
_cell.length_b   1.000
_cell.length_c   1.000
_cell.angle_alpha   90.00
_cell.angle_beta   90.00
_cell.angle_gamma   90.00
#
_symmetry.space_group_name_H-M   'P 1'
#
loop_
_entity.id
_entity.type
_entity.pdbx_description
1 polymer ?
#
loop_
_entity_poly.entity_id
_entity_poly.type
_entity_poly.pdbx_seq_one_letter_code
_entity_poly.pdbx_strand_id
1 'polypeptide(L)'
;GSAREVLGDGNVDEIARPSMGSEDFAFYLDHVPGAMMRVGCASPRVGGSPLHSPTFDVDEEALRYGAKILARSAVMWSREPAAMKSGQANSTGAKS
;
A
#
# COMPACT_ATOMS: atom_id res chain seq x y z
N GLY A 1 -5.52 0.62 -10.93
CA GLY A 1 -4.46 -0.07 -10.15
C GLY A 1 -5.06 -1.24 -9.39
N SER A 2 -4.27 -2.21 -8.95
CA SER A 2 -4.77 -3.46 -8.35
C SER A 2 -5.78 -3.26 -7.22
N ALA A 3 -5.63 -2.22 -6.38
CA ALA A 3 -6.58 -1.90 -5.31
C ALA A 3 -7.99 -1.59 -5.83
N ARG A 4 -8.13 -0.65 -6.77
CA ARG A 4 -9.43 -0.27 -7.37
C ARG A 4 -10.11 -1.45 -8.07
N GLU A 5 -9.33 -2.31 -8.70
CA GLU A 5 -9.84 -3.53 -9.35
C GLU A 5 -10.39 -4.56 -8.36
N VAL A 6 -9.77 -4.68 -7.18
CA VAL A 6 -10.17 -5.66 -6.16
C VAL A 6 -11.31 -5.12 -5.28
N LEU A 7 -11.32 -3.82 -5.00
CA LEU A 7 -12.20 -3.20 -4.01
C LEU A 7 -13.32 -2.34 -4.62
N GLY A 8 -13.19 -1.93 -5.89
CA GLY A 8 -14.02 -0.88 -6.48
C GLY A 8 -13.56 0.52 -6.08
N ASP A 9 -13.91 1.53 -6.88
CA ASP A 9 -13.43 2.91 -6.70
C ASP A 9 -13.90 3.55 -5.38
N GLY A 10 -15.08 3.18 -4.89
CA GLY A 10 -15.65 3.73 -3.65
C GLY A 10 -15.00 3.21 -2.36
N ASN A 11 -14.01 2.31 -2.45
CA ASN A 11 -13.34 1.68 -1.32
C ASN A 11 -11.82 1.92 -1.33
N VAL A 12 -11.36 2.93 -2.07
CA VAL A 12 -9.93 3.28 -2.18
C VAL A 12 -9.76 4.77 -1.99
N ASP A 13 -9.10 5.15 -0.90
CA ASP A 13 -8.74 6.53 -0.62
C ASP A 13 -7.26 6.78 -0.95
N GLU A 14 -6.99 7.92 -1.59
CA GLU A 14 -5.62 8.41 -1.72
C GLU A 14 -5.21 9.11 -0.42
N ILE A 15 -4.09 8.66 0.16
CA ILE A 15 -3.55 9.24 1.39
C ILE A 15 -2.89 10.57 1.03
N ALA A 16 -3.66 11.65 1.12
CA ALA A 16 -3.23 12.98 0.70
C ALA A 16 -2.07 13.56 1.54
N ARG A 17 -1.89 13.10 2.78
CA ARG A 17 -0.86 13.58 3.70
C ARG A 17 0.09 12.45 4.08
N PRO A 18 1.42 12.64 3.93
CA PRO A 18 2.40 11.68 4.44
C PRO A 18 2.21 11.42 5.93
N SER A 19 2.48 10.19 6.35
CA SER A 19 2.57 9.84 7.76
C SER A 19 3.81 10.47 8.37
N MET A 20 3.72 10.97 9.61
CA MET A 20 4.90 11.39 10.38
C MET A 20 5.57 10.22 11.12
N GLY A 21 4.97 9.02 11.07
CA GLY A 21 5.60 7.81 11.62
C GLY A 21 6.83 7.42 10.82
N SER A 22 7.90 7.00 11.52
CA SER A 22 9.04 6.34 10.88
C SER A 22 8.60 4.98 10.34
N GLU A 23 8.71 4.78 9.03
CA GLU A 23 8.38 3.54 8.34
C GLU A 23 9.61 3.10 7.55
N ASP A 24 10.09 1.88 7.77
CA ASP A 24 11.33 1.41 7.15
C ASP A 24 11.15 1.13 5.65
N PHE A 25 9.91 0.95 5.20
CA PHE A 25 9.57 0.78 3.78
C PHE A 25 10.07 1.95 2.92
N ALA A 26 10.16 3.17 3.48
CA ALA A 26 10.66 4.35 2.77
C ALA A 26 12.08 4.15 2.21
N PHE A 27 12.95 3.42 2.93
CA PHE A 27 14.31 3.15 2.46
C PHE A 27 14.35 2.28 1.20
N TYR A 28 13.36 1.41 0.99
CA TYR A 28 13.26 0.63 -0.24
C TYR A 28 12.88 1.51 -1.44
N LEU A 29 12.05 2.53 -1.19
CA LEU A 29 11.58 3.46 -2.23
C LEU A 29 12.68 4.38 -2.77
N ASP A 30 13.79 4.54 -2.03
CA ASP A 30 14.99 5.22 -2.53
C ASP A 30 15.72 4.43 -3.62
N HIS A 31 15.49 3.11 -3.70
CA HIS A 31 16.24 2.20 -4.57
C HIS A 31 15.42 1.67 -5.74
N VAL A 32 14.12 1.47 -5.53
CA VAL A 32 13.21 0.90 -6.54
C VAL A 32 11.85 1.58 -6.50
N PRO A 33 11.17 1.73 -7.66
CA PRO A 33 9.78 2.16 -7.69
C PRO A 33 8.93 1.18 -6.89
N GLY A 34 8.14 1.72 -5.97
CA GLY A 34 7.29 0.92 -5.11
C GLY A 34 6.13 1.74 -4.57
N ALA A 35 5.21 1.04 -3.91
CA ALA A 35 4.07 1.66 -3.26
C ALA A 35 3.76 0.89 -1.98
N MET A 36 3.44 1.62 -0.92
CA MET A 36 2.88 1.09 0.31
C MET A 36 1.39 1.44 0.36
N MET A 37 0.58 0.55 0.91
CA MET A 37 -0.84 0.80 1.14
C MET A 37 -1.21 0.52 2.59
N ARG A 38 -2.27 1.17 3.07
CA ARG A 38 -2.92 0.84 4.33
C ARG A 38 -4.19 0.05 4.04
N VAL A 39 -4.44 -0.98 4.82
CA VAL A 39 -5.69 -1.76 4.75
C VAL A 39 -6.53 -1.41 5.96
N GLY A 40 -7.72 -0.87 5.73
CA GLY A 40 -8.67 -0.61 6.81
C GLY A 40 -9.10 -1.90 7.48
N CYS A 41 -8.92 -2.00 8.80
CA CYS A 41 -9.25 -3.18 9.60
C CYS A 41 -10.23 -2.90 10.75
N ALA A 42 -10.72 -1.66 10.86
CA ALA A 42 -11.74 -1.30 11.81
C ALA A 42 -13.10 -1.89 11.40
N SER A 43 -13.87 -2.36 12.37
CA SER A 43 -15.23 -2.86 12.13
C SER A 43 -16.09 -2.75 13.40
N PRO A 44 -17.42 -2.90 13.32
CA PRO A 44 -18.27 -2.93 14.50
C PRO A 44 -17.91 -4.02 15.52
N ARG A 45 -17.16 -5.06 15.11
CA ARG A 45 -16.74 -6.17 15.97
C ARG A 45 -15.56 -5.79 16.86
N VAL A 46 -14.55 -5.12 16.28
CA VAL A 46 -13.26 -4.84 16.94
C VAL A 46 -13.07 -3.35 17.27
N GLY A 47 -13.97 -2.49 16.80
CA GLY A 47 -13.86 -1.04 16.90
C GLY A 47 -12.84 -0.47 15.92
N GLY A 48 -12.25 0.66 16.30
CA GLY A 48 -11.27 1.41 15.48
C GLY A 48 -10.22 2.09 16.33
N SER A 49 -9.76 1.41 17.39
CA SER A 49 -8.70 1.91 18.27
C SER A 49 -7.44 2.25 17.45
N PRO A 50 -6.71 3.33 17.77
CA PRO A 50 -5.46 3.66 17.09
C PRO A 50 -4.41 2.56 17.23
N LEU A 51 -3.53 2.48 16.23
CA LEU A 51 -2.30 1.68 16.34
C LEU A 51 -1.50 2.12 17.59
N HIS A 52 -0.93 1.14 18.30
CA HIS A 52 -0.25 1.27 19.60
C HIS A 52 -1.15 1.47 20.84
N SER A 53 -2.47 1.44 20.70
CA SER A 53 -3.37 1.36 21.86
C SER A 53 -3.34 -0.05 22.49
N PRO A 54 -3.45 -0.19 23.82
CA PRO A 54 -3.65 -1.50 24.47
C PRO A 54 -4.98 -2.18 24.07
N THR A 55 -5.92 -1.42 23.50
CA THR A 55 -7.22 -1.90 22.99
C THR A 55 -7.23 -2.03 21.46
N PHE A 56 -6.07 -1.99 20.81
CA PHE A 56 -5.98 -2.21 19.37
C PHE A 56 -6.32 -3.67 19.05
N ASP A 57 -7.22 -3.84 18.08
CA ASP A 57 -7.65 -5.13 17.57
C ASP A 57 -7.97 -5.00 16.07
N VAL A 58 -7.93 -6.12 15.35
CA VAL A 58 -7.97 -6.19 13.89
C VAL A 58 -9.10 -7.10 13.45
N ASP A 59 -9.98 -6.62 12.55
CA ASP A 59 -10.92 -7.51 11.87
C ASP A 59 -10.15 -8.31 10.81
N GLU A 60 -9.94 -9.61 11.07
CA GLU A 60 -9.16 -10.50 10.19
C GLU A 60 -9.75 -10.64 8.78
N GLU A 61 -11.03 -10.32 8.58
CA GLU A 61 -11.60 -10.24 7.23
C GLU A 61 -10.86 -9.21 6.36
N ALA A 62 -10.22 -8.21 6.97
CA ALA A 62 -9.39 -7.23 6.25
C ALA A 62 -8.18 -7.88 5.54
N LEU A 63 -7.61 -8.94 6.10
CA LEU A 63 -6.40 -9.59 5.59
C LEU A 63 -6.60 -10.11 4.17
N ARG A 64 -7.80 -10.63 3.88
CA ARG A 64 -8.13 -11.19 2.56
C ARG A 64 -8.04 -10.13 1.45
N TYR A 65 -8.33 -8.87 1.74
CA TYR A 65 -8.27 -7.78 0.77
C TYR A 65 -6.82 -7.41 0.49
N GLY A 66 -6.00 -7.25 1.53
CA GLY A 66 -4.56 -7.03 1.38
C GLY A 66 -3.90 -8.13 0.54
N ALA A 67 -4.19 -9.40 0.86
CA ALA A 67 -3.69 -10.55 0.11
C ALA A 67 -4.09 -10.53 -1.37
N LYS A 68 -5.37 -10.27 -1.68
CA LYS A 68 -5.85 -10.17 -3.07
C LYS A 68 -5.16 -9.06 -3.85
N ILE A 69 -4.97 -7.90 -3.23
CA ILE A 69 -4.32 -6.76 -3.89
C ILE A 69 -2.85 -7.08 -4.18
N LEU A 70 -2.11 -7.61 -3.20
CA LEU A 70 -0.71 -8.01 -3.38
C LEU A 70 -0.56 -9.10 -4.45
N ALA A 71 -1.38 -10.15 -4.40
CA ALA A 71 -1.37 -11.22 -5.39
C ALA A 71 -1.65 -10.69 -6.80
N ARG A 72 -2.67 -9.83 -6.94
CA ARG A 72 -3.00 -9.20 -8.22
C ARG A 72 -1.84 -8.33 -8.74
N SER A 73 -1.23 -7.53 -7.87
CA SER A 73 -0.07 -6.70 -8.24
C SER A 73 1.11 -7.55 -8.73
N ALA A 74 1.44 -8.65 -8.05
CA ALA A 74 2.50 -9.56 -8.47
C ALA A 74 2.20 -10.22 -9.84
N VAL A 75 0.95 -10.66 -10.05
CA VAL A 75 0.53 -11.25 -11.33
C VAL A 75 0.54 -10.22 -12.47
N MET A 76 0.13 -8.99 -12.21
CA MET A 76 0.13 -7.95 -13.24
C MET A 76 1.56 -7.52 -13.58
N TRP A 77 2.42 -7.33 -12.57
CA TRP A 77 3.83 -7.00 -12.76
C TRP A 77 4.59 -8.09 -13.54
N SER A 78 4.29 -9.37 -13.29
CA SER A 78 4.93 -10.47 -14.04
C SER A 78 4.55 -10.50 -15.52
N ARG A 79 3.38 -9.94 -15.87
CA ARG A 79 2.88 -9.83 -17.25
C ARG A 79 3.42 -8.61 -18.00
N GLU A 80 4.02 -7.64 -17.32
CA GLU A 80 4.58 -6.46 -17.98
C GLU A 80 5.79 -6.82 -18.86
N PRO A 81 5.89 -6.26 -20.08
CA PRO A 81 7.05 -6.47 -20.95
C PRO A 81 8.35 -6.02 -20.25
N ALA A 82 9.44 -6.79 -20.44
CA ALA A 82 10.72 -6.53 -19.78
C ALA A 82 11.27 -5.11 -19.99
N ALA A 83 10.92 -4.45 -21.09
CA ALA A 83 11.35 -3.10 -21.43
C ALA A 83 10.80 -1.98 -20.50
N MET A 84 9.69 -2.24 -19.78
CA MET A 84 9.11 -1.26 -18.84
C MET A 84 9.74 -1.35 -17.44
N LYS A 85 10.42 -2.47 -17.13
CA LYS A 85 10.98 -2.79 -15.80
C LYS A 85 12.25 -1.99 -15.47
N SER A 86 12.85 -1.32 -16.45
CA SER A 86 14.07 -0.52 -16.33
C SER A 86 13.83 1.01 -16.36
N GLY A 87 12.58 1.47 -16.44
CA GLY A 87 12.25 2.85 -16.85
C GLY A 87 12.03 3.90 -15.74
N GLN A 88 12.11 3.55 -14.45
CA GLN A 88 12.00 4.52 -13.34
C GLN A 88 13.19 4.42 -12.40
N ALA A 89 14.39 4.57 -12.96
CA ALA A 89 15.61 4.86 -12.22
C ALA A 89 16.40 5.90 -13.02
N ASN A 90 15.87 7.13 -13.06
CA ASN A 90 16.62 8.39 -13.23
C ASN A 90 15.65 9.56 -13.41
N SER A 91 15.33 10.24 -12.30
CA SER A 91 15.23 11.70 -12.32
C SER A 91 16.07 12.22 -11.15
N THR A 92 17.28 12.63 -11.51
CA THR A 92 18.24 13.40 -10.72
C THR A 92 17.59 14.51 -9.90
N GLY A 93 18.10 14.70 -8.69
CA GLY A 93 17.52 15.54 -7.66
C GLY A 93 17.63 17.05 -7.86
N ALA A 94 17.02 17.77 -6.92
CA ALA A 94 17.41 19.10 -6.49
C ALA A 94 17.02 19.26 -5.02
N LYS A 95 18.04 19.47 -4.18
CA LYS A 95 17.88 20.09 -2.87
C LYS A 95 17.24 21.47 -3.07
N SER A 96 16.29 21.84 -2.21
CA SER A 96 16.04 23.23 -1.79
C SER A 96 15.84 23.23 -0.29
#